data_AF-A0A2J8M8I2-F1
#
_entry.id   AF-A0A2J8M8I2-F1
#
_cell.length_a   1.000
_cell.length_b   1.000
_cell.length_c   1.000
_cell.angle_alpha   90.00
_cell.angle_beta   90.00
_cell.angle_gamma   90.00
#
_symmetry.space_group_name_H-M   'P 1'
#
loop_
_entity.id
_entity.type
_entity.pdbx_description
1 polymer ?
#
loop_
_entity_poly.entity_id
_entity_poly.type
_entity_poly.pdbx_seq_one_letter_code
_entity_poly.pdbx_strand_id
1 'polypeptide(L)'
;VEEWGPFDLVYGATPPLGHTCDRPPSWYLFQFHRLLQYARPKPGSPRPFFWMFVDNLVLNKEDLDVASRFLEMEPVTIPDVHGGSLQNAVRVWSNIPAIRSRHWALVSEEELSLLAQNKQSSKLAAKWPTKLVKNCFLPLREYFKYFSTELTSSL
;
A
#
# COMPACT_ATOMS: atom_id res chain seq x y z
N VAL A 1 12.07 17.39 -1.35
CA VAL A 1 11.70 16.48 -0.24
C VAL A 1 12.31 16.96 1.06
N GLU A 2 13.65 17.07 1.13
CA GLU A 2 14.35 17.52 2.34
C GLU A 2 13.87 18.90 2.85
N GLU A 3 13.55 19.82 1.94
CA GLU A 3 13.02 21.15 2.26
C GLU A 3 11.57 21.14 2.78
N TRP A 4 10.80 20.08 2.51
CA TRP A 4 9.40 19.98 2.94
C TRP A 4 9.25 19.50 4.37
N GLY A 5 10.38 19.23 5.03
CA GLY A 5 10.45 18.90 6.43
C GLY A 5 10.72 17.42 6.69
N PRO A 6 10.92 17.07 7.96
CA PRO A 6 11.03 15.69 8.37
C PRO A 6 9.70 14.96 8.14
N PHE A 7 9.78 13.73 7.64
CA PHE A 7 8.63 12.84 7.51
C PHE A 7 8.77 11.70 8.52
N ASP A 8 7.64 11.33 9.13
CA ASP A 8 7.54 10.14 9.98
C ASP A 8 6.81 8.98 9.27
N LEU A 9 6.09 9.28 8.18
CA LEU A 9 5.40 8.30 7.35
C LEU A 9 5.53 8.66 5.87
N VAL A 10 5.97 7.71 5.04
CA VAL A 10 5.96 7.82 3.58
C VAL A 10 4.95 6.83 3.00
N TYR A 11 3.97 7.34 2.25
CA TYR A 11 2.94 6.52 1.63
C TYR A 11 3.05 6.57 0.10
N GLY A 12 3.06 5.41 -0.54
CA GLY A 12 3.02 5.29 -1.99
C GLY A 12 2.08 4.18 -2.44
N ALA A 13 1.53 4.32 -3.64
CA ALA A 13 0.70 3.28 -4.22
C ALA A 13 0.76 3.29 -5.74
N THR A 14 0.52 2.13 -6.37
CA THR A 14 0.21 2.07 -7.80
C THR A 14 -1.17 2.67 -8.05
N PRO A 15 -1.46 3.16 -9.28
CA PRO A 15 -2.80 3.60 -9.65
C PRO A 15 -3.86 2.50 -9.40
N PRO A 16 -5.14 2.85 -9.26
CA PRO A 16 -6.18 1.85 -9.16
C PRO A 16 -6.28 1.05 -10.47
N LEU A 17 -6.51 -0.26 -10.34
CA LEU A 17 -6.68 -1.16 -11.47
C LEU A 17 -7.84 -0.71 -12.39
N GLY A 18 -7.61 -0.74 -13.70
CA GLY A 18 -8.58 -0.29 -14.72
C GLY A 18 -8.46 1.19 -15.08
N HIS A 19 -7.60 1.96 -14.40
CA HIS A 19 -7.21 3.29 -14.86
C HIS A 19 -6.13 3.19 -15.94
N THR A 20 -6.27 3.92 -17.05
CA THR A 20 -5.19 4.04 -18.04
C THR A 20 -3.99 4.71 -17.38
N CYS A 21 -2.87 3.98 -17.32
CA CYS A 21 -1.68 4.48 -16.70
C CYS A 21 -0.78 5.12 -17.76
N ASP A 22 -0.50 6.42 -17.66
CA ASP A 22 0.39 7.12 -18.59
C ASP A 22 1.86 6.67 -18.44
N ARG A 23 2.16 5.83 -17.45
CA ARG A 23 3.51 5.35 -17.12
C ARG A 23 3.53 3.85 -16.87
N PRO A 24 4.66 3.16 -17.10
CA PRO A 24 4.81 1.76 -16.73
C PRO A 24 4.57 1.54 -15.22
N PRO A 25 3.95 0.43 -14.79
CA PRO A 25 3.64 0.17 -13.38
C PRO A 25 4.86 0.26 -12.43
N SER A 26 6.00 -0.30 -12.82
CA SER A 26 7.26 -0.23 -12.05
C SER A 26 7.81 1.18 -11.86
N TRP A 27 7.40 2.16 -12.68
CA TRP A 27 7.81 3.55 -12.49
C TRP A 27 7.40 4.08 -11.11
N TYR A 28 6.20 3.74 -10.64
CA TYR A 28 5.70 4.19 -9.34
C TYR A 28 6.53 3.62 -8.19
N LEU A 29 6.93 2.34 -8.29
CA LEU A 29 7.84 1.70 -7.34
C LEU A 29 9.19 2.41 -7.28
N PHE A 30 9.83 2.66 -8.43
CA PHE A 30 11.14 3.29 -8.45
C PHE A 30 11.11 4.72 -7.93
N GLN A 31 10.06 5.48 -8.27
CA GLN A 31 9.89 6.83 -7.72
C GLN A 31 9.62 6.81 -6.22
N PHE A 32 8.78 5.88 -5.75
CA PHE A 32 8.56 5.69 -4.32
C PHE A 32 9.87 5.39 -3.60
N HIS A 33 10.64 4.41 -4.08
CA HIS A 33 11.92 4.05 -3.49
C HIS A 33 12.89 5.23 -3.45
N ARG A 34 12.97 6.02 -4.54
CA ARG A 34 13.79 7.24 -4.59
C ARG A 34 13.38 8.26 -3.52
N LEU A 35 12.09 8.57 -3.41
CA LEU A 35 11.58 9.53 -2.43
C LEU A 35 11.70 9.02 -0.99
N LEU A 36 11.57 7.71 -0.79
CA LEU A 36 11.77 7.04 0.50
C LEU A 36 13.19 7.28 1.03
N GLN A 37 14.21 7.23 0.16
CA GLN A 37 15.58 7.52 0.59
C GLN A 37 15.78 8.99 0.98
N TYR A 38 15.14 9.94 0.29
CA TYR A 38 15.21 11.36 0.67
C TYR A 38 14.46 11.68 1.97
N ALA A 39 13.41 10.93 2.28
CA ALA A 39 12.61 11.13 3.49
C ALA A 39 13.21 10.43 4.72
N ARG A 40 14.12 9.46 4.52
CA ARG A 40 14.72 8.68 5.61
C ARG A 40 15.40 9.60 6.64
N PRO A 41 15.22 9.34 7.94
CA PRO A 41 15.96 10.05 8.99
C PRO A 41 17.47 9.88 8.79
N LYS A 42 18.25 10.90 9.16
CA LYS A 42 19.71 10.78 9.19
C LYS A 42 20.12 9.66 10.16
N PRO A 43 21.15 8.87 9.82
CA PRO A 43 21.69 7.86 10.74
C PRO A 43 22.00 8.48 12.11
N GLY A 44 21.56 7.82 13.19
CA GLY A 44 21.70 8.32 14.56
C GLY A 44 20.55 9.19 15.08
N SER A 45 19.52 9.47 14.28
CA SER A 45 18.28 10.09 14.75
C SER A 45 17.29 9.01 15.23
N PRO A 46 16.96 8.90 16.53
CA PRO A 46 16.11 7.83 17.06
C PRO A 46 14.61 8.04 16.81
N ARG A 47 14.22 8.75 15.74
CA ARG A 47 12.80 9.04 15.47
C ARG A 47 12.10 7.83 14.83
N PRO A 48 10.86 7.51 15.22
CA PRO A 48 10.08 6.49 14.54
C PRO A 48 9.84 6.93 13.09
N PHE A 49 10.13 6.03 12.14
CA PHE A 49 9.96 6.31 10.71
C PHE A 49 9.31 5.11 10.03
N PHE A 50 8.19 5.37 9.37
CA PHE A 50 7.38 4.35 8.73
C PHE A 50 7.25 4.60 7.23
N TRP A 51 7.03 3.54 6.48
CA TRP A 51 6.72 3.61 5.07
C TRP A 51 5.77 2.49 4.67
N MET A 52 4.97 2.74 3.64
CA MET A 52 4.07 1.76 3.07
C MET A 52 3.96 1.98 1.56
N PHE A 53 4.17 0.92 0.80
CA PHE A 53 3.89 0.84 -0.62
C PHE A 53 2.75 -0.15 -0.87
N VAL A 54 1.75 0.27 -1.64
CA VAL A 54 0.55 -0.53 -1.93
C VAL A 54 0.40 -0.75 -3.43
N ASP A 55 0.37 -2.01 -3.86
CA ASP A 55 0.02 -2.37 -5.22
C ASP A 55 -1.45 -2.80 -5.32
N ASN A 56 -2.19 -2.17 -6.24
CA ASN A 56 -3.57 -2.49 -6.59
C ASN A 56 -3.67 -3.60 -7.65
N LEU A 57 -2.78 -4.59 -7.60
CA LEU A 57 -2.65 -5.67 -8.59
C LEU A 57 -2.28 -5.17 -10.00
N VAL A 58 -1.50 -4.09 -10.06
CA VAL A 58 -1.05 -3.50 -11.33
C VAL A 58 0.34 -4.02 -11.72
N LEU A 59 1.14 -4.43 -10.73
CA LEU A 59 2.46 -5.02 -10.97
C LEU A 59 2.31 -6.47 -11.48
N ASN A 60 3.05 -6.79 -12.54
CA ASN A 60 3.20 -8.16 -13.03
C ASN A 60 4.22 -8.95 -12.20
N LYS A 61 4.42 -10.23 -12.52
CA LYS A 61 5.31 -11.11 -11.74
C LYS A 61 6.75 -10.60 -11.68
N GLU A 62 7.29 -10.09 -12.79
CA GLU A 62 8.64 -9.55 -12.85
C GLU A 62 8.77 -8.28 -11.99
N ASP A 63 7.79 -7.37 -12.08
CA ASP A 63 7.74 -6.14 -11.31
C ASP A 63 7.60 -6.43 -9.79
N LEU A 64 6.86 -7.47 -9.42
CA LEU A 64 6.72 -7.91 -8.02
C LEU A 64 8.04 -8.41 -7.45
N ASP A 65 8.77 -9.24 -8.19
CA ASP A 65 10.09 -9.73 -7.76
C ASP A 65 11.10 -8.57 -7.60
N VAL A 66 11.04 -7.59 -8.51
CA VAL A 66 11.83 -6.35 -8.39
C VAL A 66 11.38 -5.56 -7.15
N ALA A 67 10.07 -5.41 -6.90
CA ALA A 67 9.54 -4.72 -5.73
C ALA A 67 10.01 -5.35 -4.43
N SER A 68 9.92 -6.68 -4.30
CA SER A 68 10.38 -7.41 -3.12
C SER A 68 11.87 -7.19 -2.86
N ARG A 69 12.70 -7.20 -3.91
CA ARG A 69 14.14 -6.93 -3.81
C ARG A 69 14.45 -5.49 -3.41
N PHE A 70 13.79 -4.50 -4.00
CA PHE A 70 14.01 -3.08 -3.69
C PHE A 70 13.50 -2.68 -2.31
N LEU A 71 12.43 -3.32 -1.84
CA LEU A 71 11.80 -3.03 -0.55
C LEU A 71 12.25 -3.99 0.55
N GLU A 72 13.16 -4.93 0.22
CA GLU A 72 13.78 -5.89 1.12
C GLU A 72 12.77 -6.75 1.91
N MET A 73 11.59 -7.01 1.32
CA MET A 73 10.56 -7.84 1.92
C MET A 73 9.56 -8.37 0.90
N GLU A 74 8.97 -9.53 1.19
CA GLU A 74 7.84 -10.05 0.42
C GLU A 74 6.54 -9.26 0.65
N PRO A 75 5.66 -9.18 -0.37
CA PRO A 75 4.37 -8.53 -0.23
C PRO A 75 3.46 -9.25 0.75
N VAL A 76 2.64 -8.47 1.44
CA VAL A 76 1.48 -8.95 2.18
C VAL A 76 0.23 -8.76 1.32
N THR A 77 -0.36 -9.86 0.86
CA THR A 77 -1.69 -9.82 0.21
C THR A 77 -2.80 -9.62 1.22
N ILE A 78 -3.59 -8.56 1.02
CA ILE A 78 -4.79 -8.22 1.80
C ILE A 78 -5.99 -8.21 0.84
N PRO A 79 -6.85 -9.25 0.88
CA PRO A 79 -8.03 -9.32 0.03
C PRO A 79 -9.27 -8.70 0.69
N ASP A 80 -10.25 -8.37 -0.14
CA ASP A 80 -11.63 -8.05 0.23
C ASP A 80 -12.48 -9.26 -0.11
N VAL A 81 -12.96 -9.99 0.90
CA VAL A 81 -13.82 -11.17 0.69
C VAL A 81 -15.20 -10.87 1.23
N HIS A 82 -16.20 -11.00 0.37
CA HIS A 82 -17.60 -10.84 0.73
C HIS A 82 -18.37 -12.09 0.29
N GLY A 83 -19.06 -12.76 1.23
CA GLY A 83 -19.83 -13.97 0.95
C GLY A 83 -19.00 -15.12 0.36
N GLY A 84 -17.73 -15.24 0.76
CA GLY A 84 -16.80 -16.25 0.22
C GLY A 84 -16.24 -15.94 -1.17
N SER A 85 -16.64 -14.82 -1.78
CA SER A 85 -16.12 -14.37 -3.08
C SER A 85 -15.10 -13.25 -2.93
N LEU A 86 -13.99 -13.34 -3.66
CA LEU A 86 -12.95 -12.32 -3.73
C LEU A 86 -13.44 -11.10 -4.53
N GLN A 87 -13.70 -10.00 -3.83
CA GLN A 87 -14.18 -8.74 -4.42
C GLN A 87 -13.03 -7.85 -4.88
N ASN A 88 -11.92 -7.89 -4.15
CA ASN A 88 -10.75 -7.05 -4.39
C ASN A 88 -9.53 -7.63 -3.69
N ALA A 89 -8.33 -7.14 -4.03
CA ALA A 89 -7.14 -7.37 -3.23
C ALA A 89 -6.10 -6.28 -3.48
N VAL A 90 -5.21 -6.14 -2.51
CA VAL A 90 -4.01 -5.32 -2.60
C VAL A 90 -2.80 -6.10 -2.10
N ARG A 91 -1.63 -5.79 -2.64
CA ARG A 91 -0.34 -6.26 -2.10
C ARG A 91 0.34 -5.10 -1.39
N VAL A 92 0.91 -5.35 -0.21
CA VAL A 92 1.45 -4.29 0.65
C VAL A 92 2.88 -4.64 1.10
N TRP A 93 3.78 -3.67 0.97
CA TRP A 93 5.11 -3.67 1.56
C TRP A 93 5.16 -2.55 2.59
N SER A 94 5.58 -2.84 3.81
CA SER A 94 5.62 -1.84 4.88
C SER A 94 6.44 -2.30 6.07
N ASN A 95 7.08 -1.35 6.75
CA ASN A 95 7.70 -1.56 8.06
C ASN A 95 6.75 -1.25 9.24
N ILE A 96 5.46 -0.96 8.98
CA ILE A 96 4.49 -0.77 10.06
C ILE A 96 4.29 -2.09 10.82
N PRO A 97 4.33 -2.07 12.17
CA PRO A 97 4.12 -3.26 12.97
C PRO A 97 2.81 -3.98 12.63
N ALA A 98 2.79 -5.32 12.79
CA ALA A 98 1.61 -6.15 12.55
C ALA A 98 1.02 -6.11 11.13
N ILE A 99 1.75 -5.61 10.11
CA ILE A 99 1.28 -5.71 8.72
C ILE A 99 1.22 -7.17 8.25
N ARG A 100 2.23 -7.99 8.62
CA ARG A 100 2.32 -9.39 8.20
C ARG A 100 1.21 -10.28 8.76
N SER A 101 0.63 -9.94 9.91
CA SER A 101 -0.50 -10.70 10.46
C SER A 101 -1.80 -10.52 9.65
N ARG A 102 -1.84 -9.55 8.73
CA ARG A 102 -2.96 -9.33 7.80
C ARG A 102 -2.83 -10.16 6.51
N HIS A 103 -1.74 -10.92 6.37
CA HIS A 103 -1.55 -11.76 5.21
C HIS A 103 -2.59 -12.89 5.19
N TRP A 104 -3.39 -12.95 4.12
CA TRP A 104 -4.22 -14.13 3.85
C TRP A 104 -3.53 -15.03 2.84
N ALA A 105 -2.88 -16.08 3.38
CA ALA A 105 -2.24 -17.15 2.60
C ALA A 105 -3.24 -18.01 1.81
N LEU A 106 -4.55 -17.81 2.04
CA LEU A 106 -5.62 -18.55 1.37
C LEU A 106 -5.90 -18.08 -0.06
N VAL A 107 -5.40 -16.91 -0.46
CA VAL A 107 -5.63 -16.37 -1.81
C VAL A 107 -4.51 -16.82 -2.73
N SER A 108 -4.87 -17.56 -3.78
CA SER A 108 -3.94 -18.02 -4.80
C SER A 108 -3.57 -16.91 -5.80
N GLU A 109 -2.40 -17.00 -6.42
CA GLU A 109 -1.98 -16.05 -7.47
C GLU A 109 -2.86 -16.14 -8.72
N GLU A 110 -3.41 -17.32 -8.98
CA GLU A 110 -4.38 -17.56 -10.06
C GLU A 110 -5.67 -16.77 -9.84
N GLU A 111 -6.21 -16.78 -8.61
CA GLU A 111 -7.40 -16.00 -8.24
C GLU A 111 -7.15 -14.49 -8.34
N LEU A 112 -5.97 -14.01 -7.92
CA LEU A 112 -5.58 -12.61 -8.07
C LEU A 112 -5.47 -12.20 -9.54
N SER A 113 -4.91 -13.07 -10.39
CA SER A 113 -4.77 -12.83 -11.82
C SER A 113 -6.14 -12.76 -12.52
N LEU A 114 -7.05 -13.68 -12.18
CA LEU A 114 -8.44 -13.67 -12.67
C LEU A 114 -9.18 -12.40 -12.23
N LEU A 115 -9.04 -12.01 -10.96
CA LEU A 115 -9.61 -10.76 -10.45
C LEU A 115 -9.07 -9.55 -11.23
N ALA A 116 -7.76 -9.52 -11.49
CA ALA A 116 -7.14 -8.41 -12.19
C ALA A 116 -7.67 -8.26 -13.63
N GLN A 117 -7.75 -9.38 -14.36
CA GLN A 117 -8.27 -9.42 -15.73
C GLN A 117 -9.75 -9.01 -15.81
N ASN A 118 -10.57 -9.50 -14.87
CA ASN A 118 -12.00 -9.15 -14.81
C ASN A 118 -12.21 -7.65 -14.52
N LYS A 119 -11.38 -7.07 -13.64
CA LYS A 119 -11.47 -5.65 -13.31
C LYS A 119 -10.99 -4.74 -14.43
N GLN A 120 -9.93 -5.10 -15.15
CA GLN A 120 -9.45 -4.34 -16.31
C GLN A 120 -10.50 -4.30 -17.43
N SER A 121 -11.25 -5.39 -17.60
CA SER A 121 -12.29 -5.51 -18.62
C SER A 121 -13.62 -4.83 -18.22
N SER A 122 -13.76 -4.45 -16.95
CA SER A 122 -14.97 -3.83 -16.42
C SER A 122 -15.04 -2.35 -16.78
N LYS A 123 -16.24 -1.88 -17.16
CA LYS A 123 -16.53 -0.45 -17.38
C LYS A 123 -16.71 0.35 -16.08
N LEU A 124 -16.58 -0.29 -14.92
CA LEU A 124 -16.68 0.42 -13.64
C LEU A 124 -15.50 1.36 -13.46
N ALA A 125 -15.80 2.57 -12.97
CA ALA A 125 -14.79 3.55 -12.60
C ALA A 125 -13.80 2.93 -11.61
N ALA A 126 -12.51 3.09 -11.89
CA ALA A 126 -11.42 2.59 -11.07
C ALA A 126 -11.47 3.27 -9.69
N LYS A 127 -11.93 2.53 -8.67
CA LYS A 127 -11.99 3.00 -7.28
C LYS A 127 -10.85 2.42 -6.48
N TRP A 128 -10.16 3.29 -5.76
CA TRP A 128 -9.06 2.88 -4.91
C TRP A 128 -9.59 2.16 -3.65
N PRO A 129 -9.03 1.00 -3.26
CA PRO A 129 -9.52 0.19 -2.16
C PRO A 129 -9.07 0.71 -0.79
N THR A 130 -9.40 1.96 -0.46
CA THR A 130 -9.02 2.63 0.79
C THR A 130 -9.35 1.81 2.03
N LYS A 131 -10.48 1.08 1.99
CA LYS A 131 -10.96 0.25 3.09
C LYS A 131 -10.00 -0.87 3.48
N LEU A 132 -9.26 -1.44 2.52
CA LEU A 132 -8.34 -2.56 2.77
C LEU A 132 -7.11 -2.14 3.55
N VAL A 133 -6.59 -0.93 3.28
CA VAL A 133 -5.35 -0.46 3.89
C VAL A 133 -5.56 0.47 5.07
N LYS A 134 -6.75 1.05 5.26
CA LYS A 134 -7.05 1.96 6.37
C LYS A 134 -6.66 1.37 7.73
N ASN A 135 -6.98 0.10 7.96
CA ASN A 135 -6.72 -0.55 9.24
C ASN A 135 -5.23 -0.88 9.44
N CYS A 136 -4.42 -0.85 8.39
CA CYS A 136 -2.98 -1.09 8.47
C CYS A 136 -2.25 0.02 9.25
N PHE A 137 -2.84 1.20 9.38
CA PHE A 137 -2.26 2.33 10.11
C PHE A 137 -2.64 2.36 11.60
N LEU A 138 -3.52 1.48 12.07
CA LEU A 138 -3.92 1.45 13.48
C LEU A 138 -2.74 1.33 14.47
N PRO A 139 -1.70 0.52 14.21
CA PRO A 139 -0.54 0.42 15.10
C PRO A 139 0.21 1.75 15.27
N LEU A 140 0.07 2.70 14.35
CA LEU A 140 0.72 4.00 14.44
C LEU A 140 0.15 4.87 15.57
N ARG A 141 -1.00 4.52 16.14
CA ARG A 141 -1.58 5.22 17.30
C ARG A 141 -0.70 5.16 18.55
N GLU A 142 0.16 4.15 18.66
CA GLU A 142 1.14 4.02 19.76
C GLU A 142 2.34 4.97 19.59
N TYR A 143 2.55 5.52 18.39
CA TYR A 143 3.72 6.35 18.04
C TYR A 143 3.37 7.82 17.86
N PHE A 144 2.12 8.13 17.50
CA PHE A 144 1.69 9.50 17.19
C PHE A 144 0.44 9.89 17.97
N LYS A 145 0.26 11.20 18.15
CA LYS A 145 -0.90 11.76 18.84
C LYS A 145 -2.20 11.36 18.14
N TYR A 146 -3.13 10.80 18.90
CA TYR A 146 -4.48 10.49 18.44
C TYR A 146 -5.41 11.67 18.68
N PHE A 147 -6.19 12.04 17.66
CA PHE A 147 -7.24 13.06 17.76
C PHE A 147 -8.61 12.38 17.66
N SER A 148 -9.43 12.49 18.71
CA SER A 148 -10.81 11.97 18.69
C SER A 148 -11.69 12.85 17.80
N THR A 149 -12.51 12.23 16.97
CA THR A 149 -13.50 12.89 16.10
C THR A 149 -14.77 13.32 16.82
N GLU A 150 -14.90 13.05 18.13
CA GLU A 150 -16.12 13.36 18.90
C GLU A 150 -16.34 14.87 19.16
N LEU A 151 -15.43 15.75 18.75
CA LEU A 151 -15.50 17.19 19.03
C LEU A 151 -15.85 18.09 17.84
N THR A 152 -16.21 17.54 16.67
CA THR A 152 -16.53 18.35 15.48
C THR A 152 -17.99 18.30 15.02
N SER A 153 -18.92 17.79 15.85
CA SER A 153 -20.36 17.81 15.54
C SER A 153 -21.15 18.84 16.35
N SER A 154 -20.48 19.85 16.91
CA SER A 154 -21.11 20.87 17.77
C SER A 154 -20.69 22.28 17.36
N LEU A 155 -20.84 22.64 16.08
CA LEU A 155 -20.89 24.02 15.60
C LEU A 155 -21.81 24.09 14.38
#